data_AF-A0A369J887-F1
#
_entry.id   AF-A0A369J887-F1
#
_cell.length_a   1.000
_cell.length_b   1.000
_cell.length_c   1.000
_cell.angle_alpha   90.00
_cell.angle_beta   90.00
_cell.angle_gamma   90.00
#
_symmetry.space_group_name_H-M   'P 1'
#
loop_
_entity.id
_entity.type
_entity.pdbx_description
1 polymer ?
#
loop_
_entity_poly.entity_id
_entity_poly.type
_entity_poly.pdbx_seq_one_letter_code
_entity_poly.pdbx_strand_id
1 'polypeptide(L)'
;MVANDLFIPTARSYQLPTRNYQEAMSSSFTTCSSSYTSFASIAPQLTSSSNPEQRVPRRQVYTGFAMEKDVMCRWAHLLTGQVYDLDDEDDEGAAWSHLMGYVGRQGGYFSSIGEGDEDIQWMVVTRVDRFDGYRGMPESELPVYKEEQTEKMWRERLTRDGLHPHEYVFKTVLA
;
A
#
# COMPACT_ATOMS: atom_id res chain seq x y z
N MET A 1 -2.66 -52.69 -8.99
CA MET A 1 -1.30 -52.14 -9.13
C MET A 1 -1.16 -51.53 -10.52
N VAL A 2 -1.35 -50.21 -10.63
CA VAL A 2 -0.80 -49.40 -11.72
C VAL A 2 -0.51 -48.04 -11.07
N ALA A 3 0.77 -47.68 -11.00
CA ALA A 3 1.22 -46.39 -10.51
C ALA A 3 0.99 -45.35 -11.62
N ASN A 4 0.46 -44.18 -11.27
CA ASN A 4 0.46 -43.02 -12.15
C ASN A 4 1.42 -41.98 -11.57
N ASP A 5 2.43 -41.68 -12.37
CA ASP A 5 3.51 -40.75 -12.13
C ASP A 5 3.01 -39.34 -11.84
N LEU A 6 3.47 -38.79 -10.73
CA LEU A 6 3.33 -37.39 -10.35
C LEU A 6 4.31 -36.56 -11.19
N PHE A 7 3.76 -35.81 -12.15
CA PHE A 7 4.48 -34.78 -12.88
C PHE A 7 4.70 -33.58 -11.95
N ILE A 8 5.96 -33.34 -11.55
CA ILE A 8 6.37 -32.16 -10.78
C ILE A 8 6.83 -31.09 -11.76
N PRO A 9 6.13 -29.96 -11.93
CA PRO A 9 6.67 -28.83 -12.67
C PRO A 9 7.73 -28.10 -11.84
N THR A 10 8.93 -28.07 -12.39
CA THR A 10 10.14 -27.39 -11.94
C THR A 10 9.90 -25.91 -11.64
N ALA A 11 10.22 -25.49 -10.41
CA ALA A 11 10.23 -24.09 -10.01
C ALA A 11 11.24 -23.29 -10.86
N ARG A 12 10.75 -22.32 -11.63
CA ARG A 12 11.58 -21.29 -12.25
C ARG A 12 11.93 -20.24 -11.19
N SER A 13 13.19 -20.20 -10.81
CA SER A 13 13.77 -19.13 -9.99
C SER A 13 13.80 -17.83 -10.78
N TYR A 14 13.01 -16.84 -10.38
CA TYR A 14 13.13 -15.48 -10.90
C TYR A 14 14.11 -14.70 -10.02
N GLN A 15 15.24 -14.28 -10.63
CA GLN A 15 16.18 -13.34 -10.02
C GLN A 15 15.64 -11.92 -10.16
N LEU A 16 15.53 -11.21 -9.03
CA LEU A 16 15.23 -9.78 -8.99
C LEU A 16 16.45 -8.96 -9.46
N PRO A 17 16.27 -7.86 -10.22
CA PRO A 17 17.37 -6.99 -10.61
C PRO A 17 17.86 -6.14 -9.43
N THR A 18 19.10 -6.35 -9.00
CA THR A 18 19.82 -5.49 -8.06
C THR A 18 20.25 -4.19 -8.75
N ARG A 19 19.66 -3.04 -8.39
CA ARG A 19 20.20 -1.72 -8.76
C ARG A 19 21.32 -1.33 -7.79
N ASN A 20 22.54 -1.29 -8.32
CA ASN A 20 23.74 -0.81 -7.66
C ASN A 20 23.65 0.69 -7.38
N TYR A 21 23.83 1.09 -6.12
CA TYR A 21 24.15 2.47 -5.74
C TYR A 21 25.54 2.49 -5.13
N GLN A 22 26.54 2.82 -5.95
CA GLN A 22 27.82 3.31 -5.48
C GLN A 22 28.43 4.22 -6.55
N GLU A 23 29.20 5.19 -6.06
CA GLU A 23 30.11 6.11 -6.76
C GLU A 23 29.56 7.50 -7.12
N ALA A 24 29.78 8.43 -6.18
CA ALA A 24 30.49 9.68 -6.50
C ALA A 24 31.14 10.21 -5.21
N MET A 25 32.43 9.91 -5.03
CA MET A 25 33.30 10.69 -4.16
C MET A 25 34.29 11.49 -5.00
N SER A 26 34.52 12.71 -4.51
CA SER A 26 35.78 13.46 -4.49
C SER A 26 36.04 14.61 -5.46
N SER A 27 36.59 15.64 -4.80
CA SER A 27 37.45 16.75 -5.26
C SER A 27 36.70 18.07 -5.53
N SER A 28 37.06 19.22 -4.97
CA SER A 28 38.37 19.68 -4.49
C SER A 28 38.24 20.85 -3.48
N PHE A 29 39.26 21.03 -2.64
CA PHE A 29 39.48 22.22 -1.81
C PHE A 29 39.79 23.47 -2.66
N THR A 30 39.25 24.63 -2.27
CA THR A 30 39.90 25.95 -2.48
C THR A 30 39.40 26.94 -1.43
N THR A 31 40.30 27.41 -0.58
CA THR A 31 40.17 28.61 0.26
C THR A 31 40.26 29.87 -0.58
N CYS A 32 39.38 30.85 -0.37
CA CYS A 32 39.70 32.26 -0.58
C CYS A 32 38.79 33.18 0.25
N SER A 33 39.38 34.32 0.62
CA SER A 33 39.02 35.24 1.69
C SER A 33 37.89 36.23 1.35
N SER A 34 37.06 36.50 2.37
CA SER A 34 36.48 37.79 2.80
C SER A 34 36.13 38.86 1.76
N SER A 35 34.86 39.26 1.70
CA SER A 35 34.46 40.65 2.02
C SER A 35 32.94 40.77 2.24
N TYR A 36 32.58 41.51 3.28
CA TYR A 36 31.23 41.84 3.71
C TYR A 36 30.52 42.73 2.68
N THR A 37 29.29 42.37 2.31
CA THR A 37 28.30 43.34 1.83
C THR A 37 26.92 42.96 2.38
N SER A 38 26.37 43.88 3.17
CA SER A 38 25.06 43.81 3.80
C SER A 38 23.95 43.78 2.75
N PHE A 39 23.29 42.64 2.57
CA PHE A 39 22.02 42.57 1.86
C PHE A 39 20.87 42.50 2.86
N ALA A 40 19.95 43.46 2.71
CA ALA A 40 18.75 43.59 3.48
C ALA A 40 17.97 42.27 3.49
N SER A 41 17.57 41.87 4.70
CA SER A 41 16.73 40.72 4.99
C SER A 41 15.36 40.91 4.36
N ILE A 42 15.18 40.46 3.12
CA ILE A 42 13.85 40.25 2.54
C ILE A 42 13.40 38.89 3.05
N ALA A 43 12.66 38.90 4.15
CA ALA A 43 11.91 37.73 4.58
C ALA A 43 10.98 37.32 3.42
N PRO A 44 11.03 36.07 2.92
CA PRO A 44 9.96 35.59 2.07
C PRO A 44 8.71 35.58 2.94
N GLN A 45 7.78 36.49 2.64
CA GLN A 45 6.42 36.44 3.14
C GLN A 45 5.88 35.07 2.74
N LEU A 46 5.77 34.17 3.72
CA LEU A 46 4.93 32.99 3.63
C LEU A 46 3.54 33.52 3.30
N THR A 47 3.19 33.52 2.02
CA THR A 47 1.81 33.57 1.58
C THR A 47 1.18 32.29 2.08
N SER A 48 0.69 32.34 3.32
CA SER A 48 -0.32 31.44 3.86
C SER A 48 -1.51 31.52 2.91
N SER A 49 -1.46 30.71 1.85
CA SER A 49 -2.60 30.40 1.02
C SER A 49 -3.54 29.56 1.85
N SER A 50 -4.22 30.20 2.80
CA SER A 50 -5.37 29.64 3.50
C SER A 50 -6.56 29.70 2.55
N ASN A 51 -6.47 29.00 1.42
CA ASN A 51 -7.69 28.54 0.78
C ASN A 51 -8.12 27.35 1.63
N PRO A 52 -9.22 27.42 2.41
CA PRO A 52 -9.74 26.22 3.03
C PRO A 52 -10.23 25.36 1.86
N GLU A 53 -9.35 24.53 1.31
CA GLU A 53 -9.75 23.40 0.50
C GLU A 53 -10.91 22.76 1.25
N GLN A 54 -12.05 22.72 0.59
CA GLN A 54 -13.30 22.28 1.18
C GLN A 54 -13.07 20.89 1.76
N ARG A 55 -12.95 20.82 3.10
CA ARG A 55 -12.65 19.57 3.81
C ARG A 55 -13.82 18.62 3.60
N VAL A 56 -13.68 17.70 2.66
CA VAL A 56 -14.69 16.68 2.39
C VAL A 56 -14.71 15.72 3.59
N PRO A 57 -15.81 15.64 4.36
CA PRO A 57 -15.83 14.84 5.58
C PRO A 57 -15.67 13.34 5.29
N ARG A 58 -14.93 12.65 6.16
CA ARG A 58 -14.79 11.19 6.22
C ARG A 58 -15.25 10.74 7.58
N ARG A 59 -16.25 9.85 7.64
CA ARG A 59 -16.94 9.52 8.90
C ARG A 59 -16.46 8.22 9.52
N GLN A 60 -15.54 7.55 8.84
CA GLN A 60 -15.07 6.23 9.21
C GLN A 60 -13.56 6.14 9.01
N VAL A 61 -12.96 5.23 9.77
CA VAL A 61 -11.64 4.70 9.49
C VAL A 61 -11.75 3.20 9.29
N TYR A 62 -11.00 2.70 8.31
CA TYR A 62 -10.77 1.28 8.13
C TYR A 62 -9.39 0.94 8.67
N THR A 63 -9.31 -0.19 9.36
CA THR A 63 -8.04 -0.75 9.80
C THR A 63 -7.95 -2.17 9.30
N GLY A 64 -6.77 -2.54 8.80
CA GLY A 64 -6.59 -3.84 8.18
C GLY A 64 -5.29 -3.95 7.40
N PHE A 65 -5.22 -4.94 6.52
CA PHE A 65 -4.05 -5.23 5.70
C PHE A 65 -4.20 -4.63 4.31
N ALA A 66 -3.52 -3.52 4.08
CA ALA A 66 -3.44 -2.86 2.78
C ALA A 66 -2.41 -3.52 1.88
N MET A 67 -2.69 -3.60 0.59
CA MET A 67 -1.81 -4.14 -0.44
C MET A 67 -1.99 -3.36 -1.75
N GLU A 68 -0.97 -3.42 -2.60
CA GLU A 68 -0.97 -2.80 -3.94
C GLU A 68 -1.72 -3.66 -4.97
N LYS A 69 -1.94 -3.10 -6.16
CA LYS A 69 -2.72 -3.71 -7.25
C LYS A 69 -2.14 -5.04 -7.69
N ASP A 70 -0.84 -5.05 -7.92
CA ASP A 70 -0.09 -6.23 -8.35
C ASP A 70 -0.20 -7.37 -7.32
N VAL A 71 -0.13 -7.04 -6.03
CA VAL A 71 -0.29 -7.99 -4.93
C VAL A 71 -1.72 -8.52 -4.90
N MET A 72 -2.73 -7.66 -5.05
CA MET A 72 -4.13 -8.08 -5.12
C MET A 72 -4.36 -9.04 -6.30
N CYS A 73 -3.94 -8.67 -7.52
CA CYS A 73 -4.10 -9.50 -8.71
C CYS A 73 -3.35 -10.84 -8.56
N ARG A 74 -2.14 -10.83 -8.00
CA ARG A 74 -1.40 -12.06 -7.70
C ARG A 74 -2.11 -12.91 -6.67
N TRP A 75 -2.67 -12.32 -5.61
CA TRP A 75 -3.43 -13.06 -4.61
C TRP A 75 -4.67 -13.72 -5.22
N ALA A 76 -5.40 -13.00 -6.06
CA ALA A 76 -6.53 -13.55 -6.81
C ALA A 76 -6.07 -14.73 -7.70
N HIS A 77 -4.95 -14.57 -8.42
CA HIS A 77 -4.37 -15.64 -9.23
C HIS A 77 -4.05 -16.90 -8.41
N LEU A 78 -3.45 -16.75 -7.23
CA LEU A 78 -3.13 -17.87 -6.34
C LEU A 78 -4.39 -18.66 -5.91
N LEU A 79 -5.53 -17.97 -5.78
CA LEU A 79 -6.79 -18.58 -5.35
C LEU A 79 -7.62 -19.17 -6.50
N THR A 80 -7.58 -18.57 -7.69
CA THR A 80 -8.45 -18.94 -8.82
C THR A 80 -7.72 -19.69 -9.93
N GLY A 81 -6.39 -19.57 -10.01
CA GLY A 81 -5.57 -20.03 -11.13
C GLY A 81 -5.68 -19.15 -12.39
N GLN A 82 -6.46 -18.07 -12.36
CA GLN A 82 -6.63 -17.15 -13.50
C GLN A 82 -5.52 -16.10 -13.51
N VAL A 83 -5.02 -15.76 -14.70
CA VAL A 83 -4.04 -14.67 -14.86
C VAL A 83 -4.82 -13.37 -15.06
N TYR A 84 -4.40 -12.30 -14.38
CA TYR A 84 -5.00 -10.97 -14.47
C TYR A 84 -3.94 -10.01 -15.03
N ASP A 85 -4.28 -9.27 -16.09
CA ASP A 85 -3.47 -8.18 -16.60
C ASP A 85 -3.58 -6.96 -15.66
N LEU A 86 -2.45 -6.33 -15.37
CA LEU A 86 -2.40 -5.15 -14.50
C LEU A 86 -2.80 -3.87 -15.24
N ASP A 87 -2.74 -3.87 -16.57
CA ASP A 87 -3.10 -2.72 -17.39
C ASP A 87 -4.56 -2.77 -17.87
N ASP A 88 -5.27 -3.87 -17.59
CA ASP A 88 -6.69 -4.06 -17.94
C ASP A 88 -7.59 -3.82 -16.71
N GLU A 89 -8.49 -2.83 -16.82
CA GLU A 89 -9.45 -2.47 -15.77
C GLU A 89 -10.48 -3.59 -15.51
N ASP A 90 -10.85 -4.36 -16.53
CA ASP A 90 -11.81 -5.46 -16.38
C ASP A 90 -11.21 -6.60 -15.55
N ASP A 91 -9.92 -6.89 -15.75
CA ASP A 91 -9.19 -7.90 -14.98
C ASP A 91 -8.98 -7.46 -13.53
N GLU A 92 -8.70 -6.18 -13.29
CA GLU A 92 -8.66 -5.62 -11.93
C GLU A 92 -10.02 -5.81 -11.22
N GLY A 93 -11.11 -5.43 -11.88
CA GLY A 93 -12.48 -5.58 -11.36
C GLY A 93 -12.84 -7.05 -11.09
N ALA A 94 -12.41 -7.97 -11.95
CA ALA A 94 -12.59 -9.41 -11.75
C ALA A 94 -11.80 -9.93 -10.54
N ALA A 95 -10.52 -9.57 -10.43
CA ALA A 95 -9.67 -9.94 -9.29
C ALA A 95 -10.27 -9.44 -7.97
N TRP A 96 -10.69 -8.17 -7.93
CA TRP A 96 -11.37 -7.58 -6.76
C TRP A 96 -12.65 -8.33 -6.39
N SER A 97 -13.50 -8.63 -7.38
CA SER A 97 -14.76 -9.36 -7.18
C SER A 97 -14.54 -10.76 -6.61
N HIS A 98 -13.52 -11.48 -7.10
CA HIS A 98 -13.15 -12.80 -6.58
C HIS A 98 -12.67 -12.74 -5.13
N LEU A 99 -11.83 -11.76 -4.81
CA LEU A 99 -11.32 -11.56 -3.46
C LEU A 99 -12.41 -11.11 -2.49
N MET A 100 -13.32 -10.23 -2.91
CA MET A 100 -14.47 -9.83 -2.10
C MET A 100 -15.32 -11.06 -1.71
N GLY A 101 -15.60 -11.94 -2.67
CA GLY A 101 -16.31 -13.19 -2.41
C GLY A 101 -15.52 -14.15 -1.51
N TYR A 102 -14.21 -14.28 -1.72
CA TYR A 102 -13.35 -15.13 -0.90
C TYR A 102 -13.25 -14.64 0.55
N VAL A 103 -12.89 -13.37 0.75
CA VAL A 103 -12.76 -12.71 2.05
C VAL A 103 -14.10 -12.72 2.80
N GLY A 104 -15.21 -12.43 2.11
CA GLY A 104 -16.56 -12.47 2.68
C GLY A 104 -16.95 -13.86 3.20
N ARG A 105 -16.59 -14.94 2.49
CA ARG A 105 -16.81 -16.32 2.97
C ARG A 105 -16.01 -16.67 4.22
N GLN A 106 -14.93 -15.94 4.51
CA GLN A 106 -14.15 -16.09 5.74
C GLN A 106 -14.60 -15.13 6.85
N GLY A 107 -15.70 -14.39 6.64
CA GLY A 107 -16.23 -13.42 7.61
C GLY A 107 -15.48 -12.09 7.65
N GLY A 108 -14.67 -11.78 6.63
CA GLY A 108 -13.99 -10.49 6.49
C GLY A 108 -14.70 -9.53 5.55
N TYR A 109 -14.11 -8.35 5.40
CA TYR A 109 -14.51 -7.35 4.42
C TYR A 109 -13.31 -6.96 3.56
N PHE A 110 -13.52 -6.79 2.26
CA PHE A 110 -12.49 -6.38 1.30
C PHE A 110 -12.95 -5.14 0.56
N SER A 111 -12.13 -4.10 0.54
CA SER A 111 -12.46 -2.81 -0.05
C SER A 111 -11.25 -2.19 -0.74
N SER A 112 -11.51 -1.40 -1.78
CA SER A 112 -10.54 -0.38 -2.19
C SER A 112 -10.49 0.75 -1.16
N ILE A 113 -9.32 1.35 -1.01
CA ILE A 113 -8.99 2.43 -0.08
C ILE A 113 -8.05 3.41 -0.78
N GLY A 114 -8.00 4.66 -0.34
CA GLY A 114 -7.18 5.71 -0.97
C GLY A 114 -8.00 6.92 -1.37
N GLU A 115 -7.31 8.01 -1.71
CA GLU A 115 -7.93 9.27 -2.14
C GLU A 115 -7.40 9.67 -3.51
N GLY A 116 -8.30 9.77 -4.50
CA GLY A 116 -7.89 10.02 -5.89
C GLY A 116 -7.53 8.74 -6.64
N ASP A 117 -7.28 8.87 -7.94
CA ASP A 117 -7.12 7.73 -8.84
C ASP A 117 -5.71 7.12 -8.78
N GLU A 118 -4.71 7.87 -8.30
CA GLU A 118 -3.30 7.45 -8.28
C GLU A 118 -2.89 6.70 -6.99
N ASP A 119 -3.68 6.82 -5.91
CA ASP A 119 -3.34 6.28 -4.58
C ASP A 119 -4.27 5.14 -4.13
N ILE A 120 -4.93 4.47 -5.07
CA ILE A 120 -5.83 3.36 -4.76
C ILE A 120 -5.03 2.13 -4.34
N GLN A 121 -5.37 1.62 -3.16
CA GLN A 121 -4.90 0.34 -2.62
C GLN A 121 -6.10 -0.54 -2.27
N TRP A 122 -5.84 -1.81 -1.99
CA TRP A 122 -6.87 -2.76 -1.58
C TRP A 122 -6.59 -3.22 -0.16
N MET A 123 -7.64 -3.35 0.64
CA MET A 123 -7.52 -3.69 2.05
C MET A 123 -8.45 -4.82 2.45
N VAL A 124 -7.89 -5.82 3.13
CA VAL A 124 -8.66 -6.70 4.01
C VAL A 124 -8.95 -5.93 5.29
N VAL A 125 -10.18 -5.45 5.43
CA VAL A 125 -10.62 -4.65 6.56
C VAL A 125 -10.96 -5.57 7.71
N THR A 126 -10.28 -5.38 8.85
CA THR A 126 -10.51 -6.15 10.09
C THR A 126 -11.31 -5.35 11.12
N ARG A 127 -11.28 -4.01 11.04
CA ARG A 127 -11.99 -3.11 11.94
C ARG A 127 -12.50 -1.88 11.19
N VAL A 128 -13.72 -1.47 11.55
CA VAL A 128 -14.34 -0.23 11.08
C VAL A 128 -14.80 0.54 12.30
N ASP A 129 -14.28 1.75 12.46
CA ASP A 129 -14.65 2.63 13.56
C ASP A 129 -15.21 3.94 13.04
N ARG A 130 -16.12 4.55 13.82
CA ARG A 130 -16.56 5.92 13.58
C ARG A 130 -15.42 6.87 13.90
N PHE A 131 -15.19 7.82 13.00
CA PHE A 131 -14.12 8.81 13.13
C PHE A 131 -14.52 10.09 12.40
N ASP A 132 -14.28 11.25 13.00
CA ASP A 132 -14.62 12.55 12.38
C ASP A 132 -13.41 13.12 11.64
N GLY A 133 -13.10 12.51 10.49
CA GLY A 133 -11.99 12.87 9.61
C GLY A 133 -12.39 13.76 8.43
N TYR A 134 -11.40 14.08 7.59
CA TYR A 134 -11.59 14.79 6.33
C TYR A 134 -10.56 14.35 5.28
N ARG A 135 -10.89 14.49 4.00
CA ARG A 135 -9.98 14.25 2.87
C ARG A 135 -8.68 15.06 3.03
N GLY A 136 -7.54 14.41 2.83
CA GLY A 136 -6.21 15.01 2.99
C GLY A 136 -5.76 15.17 4.45
N MET A 137 -6.48 14.61 5.43
CA MET A 137 -6.01 14.58 6.81
C MET A 137 -4.70 13.78 6.90
N PRO A 138 -3.66 14.30 7.59
CA PRO A 138 -2.39 13.60 7.76
C PRO A 138 -2.57 12.24 8.46
N GLU A 139 -1.86 11.21 8.01
CA GLU A 139 -1.90 9.87 8.64
C GLU A 139 -1.53 9.89 10.12
N SER A 140 -0.70 10.85 10.56
CA SER A 140 -0.33 11.03 11.97
C SER A 140 -1.49 11.44 12.88
N GLU A 141 -2.60 11.92 12.31
CA GLU A 141 -3.82 12.26 13.05
C GLU A 141 -4.78 11.07 13.15
N LEU A 142 -4.53 9.97 12.41
CA LEU A 142 -5.35 8.78 12.45
C LEU A 142 -5.07 7.96 13.73
N PRO A 143 -6.10 7.28 14.27
CA PRO A 143 -5.91 6.40 15.41
C PRO A 143 -4.95 5.25 15.05
N VAL A 144 -3.99 5.00 15.93
CA VAL A 144 -3.04 3.90 15.78
C VAL A 144 -3.55 2.69 16.54
N TYR A 145 -3.89 1.64 15.79
CA TYR A 145 -4.29 0.36 16.37
C TYR A 145 -3.14 -0.64 16.39
N LYS A 146 -3.21 -1.58 17.33
CA LYS A 146 -2.32 -2.74 17.39
C LYS A 146 -3.06 -3.96 16.86
N GLU A 147 -2.31 -4.88 16.27
CA GLU A 147 -2.88 -6.17 15.86
C GLU A 147 -3.33 -6.97 17.08
N GLU A 148 -4.59 -7.39 17.05
CA GLU A 148 -5.19 -8.28 18.04
C GLU A 148 -5.39 -9.67 17.42
N GLN A 149 -6.30 -10.46 17.99
CA GLN A 149 -6.51 -11.84 17.58
C GLN A 149 -7.03 -11.96 16.14
N THR A 150 -7.94 -11.07 15.74
CA THR A 150 -8.52 -11.05 14.40
C THR A 150 -7.48 -10.72 13.33
N GLU A 151 -6.63 -9.74 13.60
CA GLU A 151 -5.55 -9.32 12.69
C GLU A 151 -4.50 -10.42 12.55
N LYS A 152 -4.11 -11.07 13.65
CA LYS A 152 -3.18 -12.22 13.60
C LYS A 152 -3.73 -13.37 12.77
N MET A 153 -5.02 -13.70 12.95
CA MET A 153 -5.70 -14.72 12.14
C MET A 153 -5.66 -14.37 10.65
N TRP A 154 -5.92 -13.11 10.30
CA TRP A 154 -5.86 -12.66 8.90
C TRP A 154 -4.44 -12.66 8.35
N ARG A 155 -3.44 -12.23 9.12
CA ARG A 155 -2.02 -12.32 8.73
C ARG A 155 -1.59 -13.76 8.45
N GLU A 156 -1.96 -14.69 9.33
CA GLU A 156 -1.70 -16.12 9.13
C GLU A 156 -2.40 -16.66 7.88
N ARG A 157 -3.62 -16.20 7.60
CA ARG A 157 -4.36 -16.58 6.39
C ARG A 157 -3.70 -16.03 5.12
N LEU A 158 -3.38 -14.74 5.06
CA LEU A 158 -2.70 -14.15 3.90
C LEU A 158 -1.38 -14.89 3.61
N THR A 159 -0.65 -15.23 4.67
CA THR A 159 0.59 -16.02 4.55
C THR A 159 0.33 -17.44 4.04
N ARG A 160 -0.74 -18.10 4.51
CA ARG A 160 -1.15 -19.43 4.06
C ARG A 160 -1.62 -19.43 2.61
N ASP A 161 -2.27 -18.36 2.18
CA ASP A 161 -2.74 -18.17 0.81
C ASP A 161 -1.58 -17.87 -0.16
N GLY A 162 -0.36 -17.67 0.36
CA GLY A 162 0.87 -17.55 -0.42
C GLY A 162 1.44 -16.14 -0.51
N LEU A 163 0.87 -15.16 0.20
CA LEU A 163 1.42 -13.81 0.27
C LEU A 163 2.57 -13.71 1.28
N HIS A 164 3.63 -13.01 0.91
CA HIS A 164 4.72 -12.71 1.82
C HIS A 164 4.40 -11.52 2.74
N PRO A 165 4.90 -11.50 3.99
CA PRO A 165 4.60 -10.43 4.95
C PRO A 165 5.01 -9.00 4.55
N HIS A 166 5.86 -8.84 3.53
CA HIS A 166 6.25 -7.53 3.01
C HIS A 166 5.34 -7.02 1.88
N GLU A 167 4.41 -7.84 1.42
CA GLU A 167 3.47 -7.53 0.33
C GLU A 167 2.20 -6.87 0.84
N TYR A 168 2.03 -6.79 2.16
CA TYR A 168 0.91 -6.12 2.79
C TYR A 168 1.33 -5.42 4.08
N VAL A 169 0.67 -4.32 4.39
CA VAL A 169 0.95 -3.50 5.58
C VAL A 169 -0.30 -3.38 6.42
N PHE A 170 -0.15 -3.63 7.72
CA PHE A 170 -1.22 -3.34 8.67
C PHE A 170 -1.26 -1.83 8.92
N LYS A 171 -2.35 -1.17 8.51
CA LYS A 171 -2.51 0.28 8.67
C LYS A 171 -3.97 0.68 8.84
N THR A 172 -4.14 1.95 9.20
CA THR A 172 -5.44 2.62 9.34
C THR A 172 -5.55 3.71 8.29
N VAL A 173 -6.70 3.78 7.63
CA VAL A 173 -6.98 4.72 6.56
C VAL A 173 -8.36 5.33 6.73
N LEU A 174 -8.58 6.52 6.17
CA LEU A 174 -9.90 7.13 6.09
C LEU A 174 -10.79 6.42 5.06
N ALA A 175 -12.09 6.35 5.36
CA ALA A 175 -13.13 5.83 4.49
C ALA A 175 -14.28 6.85 4.33
#